data_AF-A0A370D800-F1
#
_entry.id   AF-A0A370D800-F1
#
_cell.length_a   1.000
_cell.length_b   1.000
_cell.length_c   1.000
_cell.angle_alpha   90.00
_cell.angle_beta   90.00
_cell.angle_gamma   90.00
#
_symmetry.space_group_name_H-M   'P 1'
#
loop_
_entity.id
_entity.type
_entity.pdbx_description
1 polymer ?
#
loop_
_entity_poly.entity_id
_entity_poly.type
_entity_poly.pdbx_seq_one_letter_code
_entity_poly.pdbx_strand_id
1 'polypeptide(L)'
;MKQSRINLSITLVYLLLFSQSVFSNTQPNLGNVIWSAFVCSEYAGIYGNRNEQKRLFEVGFQVGREFINGIKNKTIPDSEAENTPIGILMRLSGPTTDFAIGRIFEGASGSAHDKVTKEDRDGLPITDPLKWADKELKTIYE
;
A
#
# COMPACT_ATOMS: atom_id res chain seq x y z
N MET A 1 -45.25 33.00 8.85
CA MET A 1 -44.80 31.79 8.12
C MET A 1 -43.31 31.76 7.73
N LYS A 2 -42.55 32.86 7.79
CA LYS A 2 -41.13 32.90 7.35
C LYS A 2 -40.14 32.36 8.40
N GLN A 3 -40.43 32.59 9.69
CA GLN A 3 -39.58 32.17 10.83
C GLN A 3 -39.48 30.63 10.99
N SER A 4 -40.57 29.90 10.72
CA SER A 4 -40.63 28.44 10.86
C SER A 4 -39.77 27.70 9.82
N ARG A 5 -39.62 28.25 8.61
CA ARG A 5 -38.77 27.68 7.55
C ARG A 5 -37.27 27.85 7.81
N ILE A 6 -36.89 28.93 8.51
CA ILE A 6 -35.49 29.19 8.91
C ILE A 6 -35.07 28.19 9.99
N ASN A 7 -35.92 27.95 10.98
CA ASN A 7 -35.63 26.97 12.04
C ASN A 7 -35.53 25.54 11.48
N LEU A 8 -36.40 25.16 10.54
CA LEU A 8 -36.36 23.83 9.91
C LEU A 8 -35.06 23.60 9.11
N SER A 9 -34.54 24.64 8.46
CA SER A 9 -33.32 24.58 7.66
C SER A 9 -32.07 24.47 8.56
N ILE A 10 -32.06 25.18 9.70
CA ILE A 10 -30.95 25.11 10.67
C ILE A 10 -30.88 23.72 11.30
N THR A 11 -32.00 23.11 11.67
CA THR A 11 -32.01 21.77 12.26
C THR A 11 -31.52 20.70 11.28
N LEU A 12 -31.83 20.84 9.99
CA LEU A 12 -31.38 19.90 8.95
C LEU A 12 -29.87 19.95 8.72
N VAL A 13 -29.26 21.13 8.83
CA VAL A 13 -27.79 21.31 8.72
C VAL A 13 -27.07 20.68 9.92
N TYR A 14 -27.62 20.81 11.13
CA TYR A 14 -27.05 20.16 12.32
C TYR A 14 -27.10 18.62 12.25
N LEU A 15 -28.15 18.04 11.69
CA LEU A 15 -28.27 16.59 11.48
C LEU A 15 -27.29 16.04 10.44
N LEU A 16 -26.98 16.83 9.40
CA LEU A 16 -25.99 16.44 8.38
C LEU A 16 -24.55 16.51 8.90
N LEU A 17 -24.24 17.42 9.82
CA LEU A 17 -22.89 17.54 10.40
C LEU A 17 -22.56 16.45 11.43
N PHE A 18 -23.56 15.80 12.04
CA PHE A 18 -23.35 14.72 13.02
C PHE A 18 -23.15 13.33 12.40
N SER A 19 -23.34 13.17 11.10
CA SER A 19 -23.33 11.85 10.44
C SER A 19 -21.95 11.38 9.95
N GLN A 20 -20.85 12.09 10.25
CA GLN A 20 -19.51 11.73 9.75
C GLN A 20 -18.64 10.89 10.69
N SER A 21 -19.15 10.44 11.84
CA SER A 21 -18.33 9.80 12.88
C SER A 21 -18.57 8.28 13.04
N VAL A 22 -18.75 7.55 11.93
CA VAL A 22 -18.68 6.08 11.94
C VAL A 22 -17.66 5.59 10.90
N PHE A 23 -16.45 6.12 10.96
CA PHE A 23 -15.28 5.39 10.49
C PHE A 23 -14.73 4.61 11.69
N SER A 24 -14.62 3.29 11.54
CA SER A 24 -14.01 2.41 12.53
C SER A 24 -12.66 2.98 12.98
N ASN A 25 -12.50 3.25 14.28
CA ASN A 25 -11.28 3.85 14.87
C ASN A 25 -10.08 2.89 14.93
N THR A 26 -10.05 1.83 14.13
CA THR A 26 -8.88 0.96 14.02
C THR A 26 -7.87 1.64 13.12
N GLN A 27 -6.88 2.30 13.73
CA GLN A 27 -5.71 2.79 13.00
C GLN A 27 -5.09 1.61 12.22
N PRO A 28 -4.80 1.77 10.92
CA PRO A 28 -4.24 0.70 10.13
C PRO A 28 -2.81 0.40 10.61
N ASN A 29 -2.45 -0.88 10.65
CA ASN A 29 -1.10 -1.28 10.98
C ASN A 29 -0.10 -0.67 9.98
N LEU A 30 0.90 0.06 10.48
CA LEU A 30 1.88 0.79 9.68
C LEU A 30 2.66 -0.15 8.76
N GLY A 31 2.96 -1.36 9.23
CA GLY A 31 3.56 -2.42 8.41
C GLY A 31 2.73 -2.73 7.17
N ASN A 32 1.42 -2.96 7.34
CA ASN A 32 0.52 -3.20 6.21
C ASN A 32 0.44 -2.01 5.24
N VAL A 33 0.48 -0.79 5.76
CA VAL A 33 0.49 0.43 4.94
C VAL A 33 1.77 0.49 4.09
N ILE A 34 2.94 0.24 4.67
CA ILE A 34 4.23 0.24 3.95
C ILE A 34 4.21 -0.79 2.82
N TRP A 35 3.86 -2.04 3.14
CA TRP A 35 3.86 -3.13 2.17
C TRP A 35 2.91 -2.83 1.00
N SER A 36 1.68 -2.42 1.32
CA SER A 36 0.66 -2.12 0.33
C SER A 36 1.06 -0.93 -0.55
N ALA A 37 1.64 0.12 0.03
CA ALA A 37 2.08 1.29 -0.71
C ALA A 37 3.17 0.94 -1.74
N PHE A 38 4.16 0.12 -1.37
CA PHE A 38 5.19 -0.31 -2.31
C PHE A 38 4.68 -1.28 -3.38
N VAL A 39 3.82 -2.24 -3.02
CA VAL A 39 3.14 -3.11 -3.99
C VAL A 39 2.35 -2.29 -5.01
N CYS A 40 1.55 -1.34 -4.55
CA CYS A 40 0.75 -0.48 -5.44
C CYS A 40 1.63 0.48 -6.25
N SER A 41 2.76 0.93 -5.71
CA SER A 41 3.75 1.72 -6.45
C SER A 41 4.30 0.93 -7.64
N GLU A 42 4.63 -0.36 -7.45
CA GLU A 42 5.06 -1.24 -8.53
C GLU A 42 3.97 -1.41 -9.59
N TYR A 43 2.72 -1.70 -9.18
CA TYR A 43 1.61 -1.82 -10.13
C TYR A 43 1.35 -0.53 -10.93
N ALA A 44 1.42 0.63 -10.28
CA ALA A 44 1.32 1.91 -10.96
C ALA A 44 2.47 2.11 -11.97
N GLY A 45 3.67 1.65 -11.63
CA GLY A 45 4.83 1.64 -12.51
C GLY A 45 4.63 0.75 -13.74
N ILE A 46 4.14 -0.48 -13.55
CA ILE A 46 3.81 -1.43 -14.62
C ILE A 46 2.72 -0.86 -15.53
N TYR A 47 1.70 -0.21 -14.97
CA TYR A 47 0.62 0.45 -15.72
C TYR A 47 1.06 1.76 -16.40
N GLY A 48 2.31 2.20 -16.22
CA GLY A 48 2.84 3.43 -16.81
C GLY A 48 2.41 4.72 -16.11
N ASN A 49 1.70 4.65 -14.98
CA ASN A 49 1.31 5.83 -14.20
C ASN A 49 2.43 6.27 -13.24
N ARG A 50 3.43 6.97 -13.80
CA ARG A 50 4.64 7.40 -13.07
C ARG A 50 4.37 8.35 -11.90
N ASN A 51 3.36 9.23 -12.03
CA ASN A 51 2.99 10.14 -10.96
C ASN A 51 2.46 9.38 -9.75
N GLU A 52 1.59 8.39 -9.99
CA GLU A 52 1.02 7.57 -8.94
C GLU A 52 2.06 6.61 -8.32
N GLN A 53 2.93 6.03 -9.15
CA GLN A 53 4.09 5.26 -8.68
C GLN A 53 4.90 6.07 -7.66
N LYS A 54 5.27 7.31 -8.01
CA LYS A 54 6.04 8.20 -7.12
C LYS A 54 5.26 8.53 -5.85
N ARG A 55 3.98 8.91 -5.96
CA ARG A 55 3.14 9.25 -4.81
C ARG A 55 3.05 8.09 -3.81
N LEU A 56 2.82 6.87 -4.31
CA LEU A 56 2.72 5.67 -3.48
C LEU A 56 4.06 5.24 -2.88
N PHE A 57 5.16 5.40 -3.63
CA PHE A 57 6.50 5.20 -3.10
C PHE A 57 6.77 6.15 -1.92
N GLU A 58 6.45 7.43 -2.07
CA GLU A 58 6.63 8.44 -1.01
C GLU A 58 5.81 8.11 0.24
N VAL A 59 4.56 7.61 0.08
CA VAL A 59 3.74 7.11 1.21
C VAL A 59 4.46 5.98 1.93
N GLY A 60 4.87 4.93 1.21
CA GLY A 60 5.57 3.78 1.80
C GLY A 60 6.88 4.18 2.49
N PHE A 61 7.62 5.12 1.89
CA PHE A 61 8.88 5.61 2.44
C PHE A 61 8.68 6.45 3.72
N GLN A 62 7.69 7.35 3.74
CA GLN A 62 7.38 8.17 4.91
C GLN A 62 6.90 7.32 6.08
N VAL A 63 5.93 6.43 5.85
CA VAL A 63 5.41 5.51 6.88
C VAL A 63 6.50 4.53 7.32
N GLY A 64 7.36 4.09 6.40
CA GLY A 64 8.51 3.24 6.70
C GLY A 64 9.48 3.88 7.70
N ARG A 65 9.76 5.18 7.55
CA ARG A 65 10.61 5.91 8.50
C ARG A 65 9.95 6.00 9.87
N GLU A 66 8.67 6.31 9.92
CA GLU A 66 7.90 6.38 11.16
C GLU A 66 7.92 5.04 11.90
N PHE A 67 7.56 3.95 11.21
CA PHE A 67 7.52 2.61 11.78
C PHE A 67 8.89 2.14 12.29
N ILE A 68 9.94 2.21 11.46
CA ILE A 68 11.25 1.67 11.83
C ILE A 68 11.91 2.50 12.93
N ASN A 69 11.82 3.82 12.86
CA ASN A 69 12.33 4.67 13.95
C ASN A 69 11.50 4.47 15.22
N GLY A 70 10.19 4.24 15.07
CA GLY A 70 9.31 3.92 16.18
C GLY A 70 9.69 2.64 16.90
N ILE A 71 10.05 1.58 16.16
CA ILE A 71 10.60 0.34 16.75
C ILE A 71 11.90 0.64 17.49
N LYS A 72 12.86 1.32 16.83
CA LYS A 72 14.18 1.61 17.41
C LYS A 72 14.09 2.42 18.70
N ASN A 73 13.17 3.37 18.74
CA ASN A 73 12.95 4.27 19.86
C ASN A 73 11.93 3.73 20.88
N LYS A 74 11.36 2.55 20.65
CA LYS A 74 10.31 1.93 21.48
C LYS A 74 9.08 2.83 21.66
N THR A 75 8.71 3.59 20.63
CA THR A 75 7.55 4.49 20.63
C THR A 75 6.31 3.90 19.97
N ILE A 76 6.43 2.74 19.30
CA ILE A 76 5.29 1.97 18.82
C ILE A 76 5.09 0.74 19.72
N PRO A 77 3.84 0.33 20.00
CA PRO A 77 3.56 -0.84 20.83
C PRO A 77 3.96 -2.14 20.12
N ASP A 78 4.33 -3.17 20.88
CA ASP A 78 4.74 -4.47 20.32
C ASP A 78 3.64 -5.12 19.47
N SER A 79 2.36 -4.87 19.81
CA SER A 79 1.19 -5.31 19.02
C SER A 79 1.19 -4.78 17.59
N GLU A 80 1.88 -3.66 17.33
CA GLU A 80 2.09 -3.11 15.98
C GLU A 80 3.05 -4.02 15.17
N ALA A 81 4.11 -4.52 15.81
CA ALA A 81 5.05 -5.45 15.18
C ALA A 81 4.42 -6.84 14.98
N GLU A 82 3.58 -7.31 15.91
CA GLU A 82 2.89 -8.60 15.80
C GLU A 82 1.96 -8.69 14.59
N ASN A 83 1.32 -7.58 14.21
CA ASN A 83 0.41 -7.51 13.06
C ASN A 83 1.10 -7.09 11.74
N THR A 84 2.43 -6.90 11.78
CA THR A 84 3.22 -6.52 10.62
C THR A 84 3.48 -7.73 9.72
N PRO A 85 3.35 -7.59 8.38
CA PRO A 85 3.70 -8.65 7.45
C PRO A 85 5.11 -9.20 7.67
N ILE A 86 5.26 -10.53 7.67
CA ILE A 86 6.56 -11.19 7.84
C ILE A 86 7.61 -10.71 6.83
N GLY A 87 7.16 -10.34 5.61
CA GLY A 87 8.01 -9.76 4.57
C GLY A 87 8.72 -8.47 5.00
N ILE A 88 8.11 -7.66 5.88
CA ILE A 88 8.72 -6.48 6.48
C ILE A 88 9.67 -6.87 7.59
N LEU A 89 9.22 -7.71 8.53
CA LEU A 89 10.00 -8.08 9.72
C LEU A 89 11.36 -8.68 9.34
N MET A 90 11.41 -9.52 8.31
CA MET A 90 12.64 -10.14 7.78
C MET A 90 13.61 -9.15 7.10
N ARG A 91 13.16 -7.90 6.87
CA ARG A 91 13.89 -6.86 6.11
C ARG A 91 14.24 -5.63 6.94
N LEU A 92 13.97 -5.64 8.25
CA LEU A 92 14.26 -4.53 9.16
C LEU A 92 15.76 -4.32 9.44
N SER A 93 16.61 -5.29 9.12
CA SER A 93 18.05 -5.18 9.36
C SER A 93 18.77 -4.32 8.32
N GLY A 94 19.78 -3.59 8.77
CA GLY A 94 20.59 -2.73 7.91
C GLY A 94 21.31 -1.62 8.68
N PRO A 95 22.28 -0.94 8.05
CA PRO A 95 23.06 0.11 8.68
C PRO A 95 22.25 1.38 8.98
N THR A 96 21.20 1.66 8.21
CA THR A 96 20.36 2.86 8.36
C THR A 96 18.88 2.52 8.20
N THR A 97 18.00 3.41 8.68
CA THR A 97 16.55 3.27 8.48
C THR A 97 16.20 3.27 6.99
N ASP A 98 16.77 4.19 6.20
CA ASP A 98 16.51 4.27 4.77
C ASP A 98 16.96 3.00 4.02
N PHE A 99 18.07 2.38 4.44
CA PHE A 99 18.50 1.11 3.86
C PHE A 99 17.51 -0.03 4.13
N ALA A 100 16.99 -0.13 5.37
CA ALA A 100 15.97 -1.12 5.71
C ALA A 100 14.68 -0.89 4.90
N ILE A 101 14.27 0.36 4.70
CA ILE A 101 13.14 0.71 3.84
C ILE A 101 13.41 0.29 2.39
N GLY A 102 14.62 0.53 1.88
CA GLY A 102 15.02 0.09 0.53
C GLY A 102 14.91 -1.42 0.34
N ARG A 103 15.26 -2.22 1.36
CA ARG A 103 15.06 -3.68 1.33
C ARG A 103 13.58 -4.05 1.32
N ILE A 104 12.77 -3.39 2.13
CA ILE A 104 11.32 -3.62 2.16
C ILE A 104 10.69 -3.30 0.80
N PHE A 105 11.07 -2.18 0.19
CA PHE A 105 10.67 -1.79 -1.16
C PHE A 105 11.05 -2.86 -2.19
N GLU A 106 12.30 -3.32 -2.20
CA GLU A 106 12.76 -4.37 -3.10
C GLU A 106 11.92 -5.66 -2.96
N GLY A 107 11.65 -6.09 -1.73
CA GLY A 107 10.84 -7.29 -1.49
C GLY A 107 9.38 -7.14 -1.90
N ALA A 108 8.78 -5.99 -1.63
CA ALA A 108 7.39 -5.71 -1.96
C ALA A 108 7.20 -5.56 -3.48
N SER A 109 8.06 -4.77 -4.14
CA SER A 109 8.04 -4.59 -5.59
C SER A 109 8.37 -5.87 -6.33
N GLY A 110 9.37 -6.64 -5.88
CA GLY A 110 9.69 -7.94 -6.49
C GLY A 110 8.50 -8.92 -6.42
N SER A 111 7.83 -8.99 -5.26
CA SER A 111 6.64 -9.82 -5.10
C SER A 111 5.48 -9.35 -5.99
N ALA A 112 5.27 -8.04 -6.12
CA ALA A 112 4.22 -7.48 -6.98
C ALA A 112 4.52 -7.75 -8.46
N HIS A 113 5.77 -7.59 -8.87
CA HIS A 113 6.23 -7.83 -10.24
C HIS A 113 6.07 -9.31 -10.63
N ASP A 114 6.49 -10.21 -9.75
CA ASP A 114 6.38 -11.66 -9.97
C ASP A 114 4.93 -12.09 -10.13
N LYS A 115 4.01 -11.50 -9.36
CA LYS A 115 2.58 -11.77 -9.49
C LYS A 115 1.99 -11.39 -10.85
N VAL A 116 2.58 -10.41 -11.54
CA VAL A 116 2.11 -9.97 -12.86
C VAL A 116 2.80 -10.74 -14.00
N THR A 117 4.06 -11.14 -13.79
CA THR A 117 4.91 -11.68 -14.86
C THR A 117 5.12 -13.18 -14.80
N LYS A 118 4.94 -13.81 -13.63
CA LYS A 118 5.22 -15.22 -13.38
C LYS A 118 4.00 -16.02 -12.96
N GLU A 119 2.89 -15.37 -12.62
CA GLU A 119 1.66 -16.03 -12.16
C GLU A 119 0.50 -15.78 -13.15
N ASP A 120 -0.36 -16.77 -13.32
CA ASP A 120 -1.61 -16.63 -14.07
C ASP A 120 -2.74 -16.02 -13.20
N ARG A 121 -3.96 -15.95 -13.75
CA ARG A 121 -5.12 -15.39 -13.06
C ARG A 121 -5.53 -16.16 -11.81
N ASP A 122 -5.17 -17.43 -11.73
CA ASP A 122 -5.46 -18.32 -10.60
C ASP A 122 -4.30 -18.34 -9.58
N GLY A 123 -3.24 -17.56 -9.83
CA GLY A 123 -2.04 -17.49 -8.99
C GLY A 123 -1.09 -18.68 -9.19
N LEU A 124 -1.22 -19.41 -10.30
CA LEU A 124 -0.35 -20.54 -10.61
C LEU A 124 0.86 -20.09 -11.42
N PRO A 125 2.05 -20.69 -11.23
CA PRO A 125 3.23 -20.37 -12.02
C PRO A 125 2.99 -20.57 -13.52
N ILE A 126 3.36 -19.57 -14.32
CA ILE A 126 3.40 -19.67 -15.77
C ILE A 126 4.59 -20.55 -16.16
N THR A 127 4.31 -21.80 -16.53
CA THR A 127 5.34 -22.78 -16.94
C THR A 127 5.69 -22.71 -18.42
N ASP A 128 4.84 -22.09 -19.23
CA ASP A 128 5.05 -21.86 -20.67
C ASP A 128 4.76 -20.38 -21.00
N PRO A 129 5.80 -19.52 -21.05
CA PRO A 129 5.66 -18.09 -21.37
C PRO A 129 5.07 -17.84 -22.76
N LEU A 130 5.28 -18.74 -23.72
CA LEU A 130 4.80 -18.57 -25.09
C LEU A 130 3.28 -18.69 -25.18
N LYS A 131 2.63 -19.37 -24.24
CA LYS A 131 1.16 -19.44 -24.21
C LYS A 131 0.50 -18.09 -23.93
N TRP A 132 1.20 -17.21 -23.22
CA TRP A 132 0.67 -15.93 -22.71
C TRP A 132 1.33 -14.70 -23.32
N ALA A 133 2.44 -14.89 -24.04
CA ALA A 133 3.09 -13.87 -24.85
C ALA A 133 2.15 -13.36 -25.97
N ASP A 134 2.07 -12.04 -26.10
CA ASP A 134 1.42 -11.42 -27.25
C ASP A 134 2.16 -11.78 -28.55
N LYS A 135 1.51 -11.66 -29.71
CA LYS A 135 2.10 -12.04 -31.01
C LYS A 135 3.46 -11.40 -31.27
N GLU A 136 3.66 -10.18 -30.79
CA GLU A 136 4.93 -9.45 -30.91
C GLU A 136 6.06 -10.03 -30.05
N LEU A 137 5.74 -10.66 -28.92
CA LEU A 137 6.74 -11.30 -28.05
C LEU A 137 7.08 -12.73 -28.50
N LYS A 138 6.19 -13.38 -29.25
CA LYS A 138 6.41 -14.72 -29.83
C LYS A 138 7.45 -14.72 -30.94
N THR A 139 7.57 -13.63 -31.68
CA THR A 139 8.47 -13.50 -32.85
C THR A 139 9.95 -13.38 -32.47
N ILE A 140 10.29 -13.18 -31.19
CA ILE A 140 11.68 -13.06 -30.71
C ILE A 140 12.28 -14.44 -30.40
N TYR A 141 11.45 -15.48 -30.29
CA TYR A 141 11.86 -16.84 -29.88
C TYR A 141 11.72 -17.88 -31.02
N GLU A 142 11.37 -17.45 -32.23
CA GLU A 142 11.43 -18.24 -33.48
C GLU A 142 12.64 -17.82 -34.31
#